data_AF-A0A350LVY8-F1
#
_entry.id   AF-A0A350LVY8-F1
#
_cell.length_a   1.000
_cell.length_b   1.000
_cell.length_c   1.000
_cell.angle_alpha   90.00
_cell.angle_beta   90.00
_cell.angle_gamma   90.00
#
_symmetry.space_group_name_H-M   'P 1'
#
loop_
_entity.id
_entity.type
_entity.pdbx_description
1 polymer ?
#
loop_
_entity_poly.entity_id
_entity_poly.type
_entity_poly.pdbx_seq_one_letter_code
_entity_poly.pdbx_strand_id
1 'polypeptide(L)'
;MLIASAGCAVGGELAERFAATGALVVVADHAERRALALARRAPGRIESLTLDCLRPGQCRRLGEIWGNTPLDLLVHLHPLRSPRRLGAAVAAIPALTRALMDGLAQGEGLVLVGCRAASHDARPEARAFDAALAALAPHMQAEAGTHARVNVLRLGPYTGRTALIHEARQLAEGARDGPRGAVINLA
;
A
#
# COMPACT_ATOMS: atom_id res chain seq x y z
N MET A 1 5.27 -9.69 -8.88
CA MET A 1 6.08 -8.93 -7.90
C MET A 1 5.20 -7.94 -7.15
N LEU A 2 5.30 -7.95 -5.82
CA LEU A 2 4.57 -7.09 -4.88
C LEU A 2 5.56 -6.20 -4.13
N ILE A 3 5.29 -4.90 -4.00
CA ILE A 3 5.89 -4.06 -2.97
C ILE A 3 4.84 -3.80 -1.88
N ALA A 4 5.13 -4.21 -0.66
CA ALA A 4 4.32 -3.89 0.51
C ALA A 4 5.12 -2.94 1.43
N SER A 5 4.54 -1.80 1.79
CA SER A 5 5.07 -0.94 2.87
C SER A 5 4.80 -1.61 4.22
N ALA A 6 5.73 -2.46 4.66
CA ALA A 6 5.47 -3.52 5.63
C ALA A 6 5.99 -3.25 7.05
N GLY A 7 6.06 -1.98 7.46
CA GLY A 7 6.42 -1.64 8.83
C GLY A 7 5.31 -1.76 9.88
N CYS A 8 4.17 -2.39 9.56
CA CYS A 8 3.08 -2.68 10.49
C CYS A 8 2.67 -4.15 10.42
N ALA A 9 1.99 -4.65 11.46
CA ALA A 9 1.65 -6.06 11.58
C ALA A 9 0.78 -6.58 10.40
N VAL A 10 -0.08 -5.72 9.85
CA VAL A 10 -0.86 -6.03 8.63
C VAL A 10 0.04 -6.28 7.43
N GLY A 11 1.09 -5.47 7.27
CA GLY A 11 2.04 -5.58 6.16
C GLY A 11 2.85 -6.87 6.22
N GLY A 12 3.26 -7.30 7.42
CA GLY A 12 3.94 -8.58 7.61
C GLY A 12 3.06 -9.77 7.19
N GLU A 13 1.81 -9.81 7.65
CA GLU A 13 0.88 -10.89 7.29
C GLU A 13 0.52 -10.89 5.79
N LEU A 14 0.36 -9.71 5.18
CA LEU A 14 0.18 -9.61 3.73
C LEU A 14 1.39 -10.19 2.99
N ALA A 15 2.60 -9.80 3.39
CA ALA A 15 3.83 -10.25 2.76
C ALA A 15 3.96 -11.78 2.82
N GLU A 16 3.70 -12.38 3.98
CA GLU A 16 3.73 -13.83 4.14
C GLU A 16 2.67 -14.54 3.31
N ARG A 17 1.43 -14.04 3.30
CA ARG A 17 0.34 -14.67 2.56
C ARG A 17 0.57 -14.62 1.05
N PHE A 18 1.10 -13.51 0.52
CA PHE A 18 1.48 -13.43 -0.88
C PHE A 18 2.73 -14.26 -1.20
N ALA A 19 3.73 -14.29 -0.32
CA ALA A 19 4.89 -15.16 -0.49
C ALA A 19 4.48 -16.65 -0.53
N ALA A 20 3.50 -17.05 0.28
CA ALA A 20 2.97 -18.41 0.31
C ALA A 20 2.25 -18.82 -0.98
N THR A 21 1.76 -17.87 -1.80
CA THR A 21 1.20 -18.15 -3.14
C THR A 21 2.27 -18.13 -4.24
N GLY A 22 3.55 -17.98 -3.88
CA GLY A 22 4.67 -17.93 -4.83
C GLY A 22 5.02 -16.52 -5.32
N ALA A 23 4.35 -15.47 -4.82
CA ALA A 23 4.71 -14.11 -5.20
C ALA A 23 6.11 -13.74 -4.67
N LEU A 24 6.84 -12.95 -5.45
CA LEU A 24 8.02 -12.22 -4.97
C LEU A 24 7.56 -10.93 -4.29
N VAL A 25 7.96 -10.74 -3.04
CA VAL A 25 7.50 -9.65 -2.18
C VAL A 25 8.69 -8.82 -1.71
N VAL A 26 8.66 -7.52 -1.95
CA VAL A 26 9.58 -6.56 -1.34
C VAL A 26 8.88 -5.85 -0.19
N VAL A 27 9.44 -6.03 1.02
CA VAL A 27 9.00 -5.37 2.24
C VAL A 27 9.84 -4.11 2.46
N ALA A 28 9.19 -2.94 2.34
CA ALA A 28 9.82 -1.65 2.62
C ALA A 28 9.53 -1.17 4.05
N ASP A 29 10.57 -0.94 4.87
CA ASP A 29 10.47 -0.32 6.20
C ASP A 29 11.73 0.50 6.50
N HIS A 30 11.58 1.69 7.09
CA HIS A 30 12.71 2.47 7.63
C HIS A 30 13.47 1.74 8.76
N ALA A 31 12.82 0.78 9.44
CA ALA A 31 13.44 -0.03 10.47
C ALA A 31 13.94 -1.36 9.89
N GLU A 32 15.20 -1.35 9.46
CA GLU A 32 15.89 -2.48 8.83
C GLU A 32 15.67 -3.83 9.57
N ARG A 33 15.79 -3.85 10.91
CA ARG A 33 15.61 -5.07 11.71
C ARG A 33 14.26 -5.74 11.48
N ARG A 34 13.18 -4.98 11.31
CA ARG A 34 11.83 -5.53 11.05
C ARG A 34 11.72 -6.09 9.64
N ALA A 35 12.24 -5.37 8.65
CA ALA A 35 12.23 -5.81 7.26
C ALA A 35 13.04 -7.11 7.10
N LEU A 36 14.24 -7.18 7.69
CA LEU A 36 15.08 -8.38 7.71
C LEU A 36 14.41 -9.56 8.43
N ALA A 37 13.73 -9.30 9.55
CA ALA A 37 13.01 -10.35 10.26
C ALA A 37 11.90 -10.97 9.40
N LEU A 38 11.18 -10.17 8.60
CA LEU A 38 10.18 -10.66 7.65
C LEU A 38 10.81 -11.44 6.48
N ALA A 39 11.89 -10.93 5.90
CA ALA A 39 12.61 -11.60 4.82
C ALA A 39 13.06 -13.03 5.21
N ARG A 40 13.50 -13.21 6.46
CA ARG A 40 13.89 -14.54 6.99
C ARG A 40 12.75 -15.54 7.09
N ARG A 41 11.49 -15.10 7.07
CA ARG A 41 10.32 -16.00 7.20
C ARG A 41 10.01 -16.74 5.90
N ALA A 42 10.40 -16.19 4.75
CA ALA A 42 10.29 -16.86 3.46
C ALA A 42 11.47 -16.48 2.55
N PRO A 43 12.67 -17.04 2.80
CA PRO A 43 13.87 -16.75 2.01
C PRO A 43 13.65 -17.03 0.52
N GLY A 44 14.15 -16.14 -0.35
CA GLY A 44 13.95 -16.23 -1.80
C GLY A 44 12.53 -15.86 -2.28
N ARG A 45 11.61 -15.53 -1.37
CA ARG A 45 10.28 -14.99 -1.70
C ARG A 45 10.04 -13.61 -1.13
N ILE A 46 10.57 -13.32 0.06
CA ILE A 46 10.49 -12.00 0.68
C ILE A 46 11.88 -11.38 0.69
N GLU A 47 12.01 -10.23 0.04
CA GLU A 47 13.17 -9.36 0.10
C GLU A 47 12.89 -8.15 1.00
N SER A 48 13.93 -7.67 1.69
CA SER A 48 13.85 -6.50 2.55
C SER A 48 14.45 -5.28 1.86
N LEU A 49 13.74 -4.15 1.90
CA LEU A 49 14.23 -2.86 1.47
C LEU A 49 14.15 -1.87 2.63
N THR A 50 15.31 -1.39 3.09
CA THR A 50 15.35 -0.34 4.12
C THR A 50 15.05 1.01 3.46
N LEU A 51 13.83 1.53 3.67
CA LEU A 51 13.33 2.73 3.01
C LEU A 51 12.33 3.48 3.90
N ASP A 52 12.54 4.79 4.09
CA ASP A 52 11.52 5.66 4.65
C ASP A 52 10.64 6.19 3.51
N CYS A 53 9.57 5.47 3.22
CA CYS A 53 8.57 5.83 2.21
C CYS A 53 7.84 7.16 2.50
N LEU A 54 8.05 7.78 3.68
CA LEU A 54 7.55 9.14 3.97
C LEU A 54 8.54 10.23 3.55
N ARG A 55 9.69 9.88 2.94
CA ARG A 55 10.71 10.80 2.43
C ARG A 55 10.67 10.84 0.91
N PRO A 56 10.15 11.91 0.28
CA PRO A 56 10.00 11.99 -1.17
C PRO A 56 11.30 11.75 -1.96
N GLY A 57 12.45 12.22 -1.45
CA GLY A 57 13.74 11.99 -2.10
C GLY A 57 14.14 10.52 -2.17
N GLN A 58 13.80 9.72 -1.15
CA GLN A 58 14.08 8.28 -1.17
C GLN A 58 13.11 7.54 -2.09
N CYS A 59 11.83 7.94 -2.13
CA CYS A 59 10.85 7.37 -3.06
C CYS A 59 11.24 7.61 -4.52
N ARG A 60 11.71 8.82 -4.86
CA ARG A 60 12.18 9.15 -6.21
C ARG A 60 13.35 8.25 -6.63
N ARG A 61 14.37 8.14 -5.76
CA ARG A 61 15.53 7.29 -6.02
C ARG A 61 15.15 5.82 -6.16
N LEU A 62 14.18 5.33 -5.38
CA LEU A 62 13.63 3.99 -5.57
C LEU A 62 13.05 3.85 -6.99
N GLY A 63 12.23 4.80 -7.44
CA GLY A 63 11.66 4.80 -8.78
C GLY A 63 12.71 4.73 -9.88
N GLU A 64 13.77 5.55 -9.79
CA GLU A 64 14.90 5.56 -10.73
C GLU A 64 15.62 4.20 -10.78
N ILE A 65 15.79 3.53 -9.63
CA ILE A 65 16.42 2.20 -9.56
C ILE A 65 15.47 1.12 -10.08
N TRP A 66 14.18 1.22 -9.78
CA TRP A 66 13.17 0.24 -10.17
C TRP A 66 12.92 0.25 -11.67
N GLY A 67 12.88 1.44 -12.27
CA GLY A 67 12.64 1.63 -13.70
C GLY A 67 11.39 0.88 -14.18
N ASN A 68 11.55 0.14 -15.29
CA ASN A 68 10.49 -0.62 -15.93
C ASN A 68 10.29 -2.03 -15.35
N THR A 69 10.88 -2.36 -14.20
CA THR A 69 10.69 -3.69 -13.59
C THR A 69 9.21 -3.88 -13.22
N PRO A 70 8.50 -4.90 -13.77
CA PRO A 70 7.05 -5.03 -13.61
C PRO A 70 6.59 -5.13 -12.17
N LEU A 71 5.64 -4.30 -11.75
CA LEU A 71 5.07 -4.26 -10.41
C LEU A 71 3.56 -4.53 -10.46
N ASP A 72 3.15 -5.72 -10.01
CA ASP A 72 1.74 -6.15 -10.09
C ASP A 72 0.91 -5.56 -8.95
N LEU A 73 1.53 -5.29 -7.80
CA LEU A 73 0.83 -4.79 -6.62
C LEU A 73 1.72 -3.86 -5.78
N LEU A 74 1.18 -2.71 -5.39
CA LEU A 74 1.76 -1.76 -4.45
C LEU A 74 0.78 -1.52 -3.29
N VAL A 75 1.17 -1.88 -2.07
CA VAL A 75 0.32 -1.71 -0.89
C VAL A 75 0.88 -0.64 0.06
N HIS A 76 0.11 0.42 0.22
CA HIS A 76 0.36 1.52 1.15
C HIS A 76 -0.34 1.28 2.49
N LEU A 77 0.44 1.07 3.56
CA LEU A 77 -0.07 0.85 4.92
C LEU A 77 0.42 1.92 5.90
N HIS A 78 1.03 3.00 5.39
CA HIS A 78 1.46 4.16 6.18
C HIS A 78 0.38 4.70 7.11
N PRO A 79 -0.90 4.85 6.68
CA PRO A 79 -1.95 5.36 7.56
C PRO A 79 -2.21 4.46 8.78
N LEU A 80 -2.15 3.14 8.59
CA LEU A 80 -2.32 2.16 9.66
C LEU A 80 -1.09 2.06 10.56
N ARG A 81 0.10 2.21 9.98
CA ARG A 81 1.38 2.12 10.70
C ARG A 81 1.63 3.33 11.59
N SER A 82 1.30 4.53 11.11
CA SER A 82 1.65 5.79 11.76
C SER A 82 0.45 6.73 11.80
N PRO A 83 -0.58 6.42 12.60
CA PRO A 83 -1.82 7.18 12.66
C PRO A 83 -1.64 8.63 13.18
N ARG A 84 -0.48 8.95 13.77
CA ARG A 84 -0.12 10.32 14.18
C ARG A 84 0.53 11.15 13.06
N ARG A 85 0.82 10.55 11.90
CA ARG A 85 1.52 11.18 10.76
C ARG A 85 0.68 11.14 9.49
N LEU A 86 -0.66 11.20 9.60
CA LEU A 86 -1.55 11.05 8.45
C LEU A 86 -1.33 12.13 7.38
N GLY A 87 -1.04 13.38 7.76
CA GLY A 87 -0.68 14.41 6.78
C GLY A 87 0.56 14.07 5.94
N ALA A 88 1.59 13.47 6.56
CA ALA A 88 2.75 12.98 5.82
C ALA A 88 2.41 11.78 4.93
N ALA A 89 1.52 10.88 5.39
CA ALA A 89 1.06 9.74 4.60
C ALA A 89 0.27 10.19 3.36
N VAL A 90 -0.65 11.15 3.50
CA VAL A 90 -1.44 11.71 2.39
C VAL A 90 -0.54 12.30 1.30
N ALA A 91 0.56 12.96 1.67
CA ALA A 91 1.52 13.49 0.70
C ALA A 91 2.43 12.39 0.10
N ALA A 92 2.86 11.42 0.91
CA ALA A 92 3.84 10.42 0.52
C ALA A 92 3.27 9.32 -0.40
N ILE A 93 2.00 8.95 -0.20
CA ILE A 93 1.34 7.88 -0.95
C ILE A 93 1.33 8.17 -2.47
N PRO A 94 0.81 9.33 -2.94
CA PRO A 94 0.88 9.67 -4.36
C PRO A 94 2.32 9.78 -4.87
N ALA A 95 3.24 10.34 -4.07
CA ALA A 95 4.63 10.51 -4.48
C ALA A 95 5.35 9.18 -4.75
N LEU A 96 5.15 8.18 -3.88
CA LEU A 96 5.73 6.84 -4.08
C LEU A 96 5.03 6.09 -5.22
N THR A 97 3.70 6.18 -5.34
CA THR A 97 2.98 5.59 -6.47
C THR A 97 3.48 6.14 -7.80
N ARG A 98 3.65 7.46 -7.90
CA ARG A 98 4.20 8.12 -9.10
C ARG A 98 5.61 7.66 -9.41
N ALA A 99 6.48 7.54 -8.40
CA ALA A 99 7.84 7.08 -8.60
C ALA A 99 7.92 5.64 -9.14
N LEU A 100 6.92 4.81 -8.86
CA LEU A 100 6.85 3.42 -9.32
C LEU A 100 5.91 3.23 -10.52
N MET A 101 5.45 4.31 -11.15
CA MET A 101 4.40 4.24 -12.17
C MET A 101 4.83 3.43 -13.39
N ASP A 102 6.08 3.54 -13.81
CA ASP A 102 6.60 2.79 -14.97
C ASP A 102 6.53 1.28 -14.70
N GLY A 103 7.00 0.83 -13.54
CA GLY A 103 6.88 -0.57 -13.12
C GLY A 103 5.41 -1.01 -12.98
N LEU A 104 4.55 -0.16 -12.40
CA LEU A 104 3.10 -0.45 -12.30
C LEU A 104 2.47 -0.63 -13.69
N ALA A 105 2.81 0.22 -14.66
CA ALA A 105 2.31 0.12 -16.03
C ALA A 105 2.72 -1.21 -16.68
N GLN A 106 3.98 -1.64 -16.49
CA GLN A 106 4.48 -2.91 -17.03
C GLN A 106 3.84 -4.14 -16.36
N GLY A 107 3.43 -4.03 -15.10
CA GLY A 107 2.76 -5.10 -14.35
C GLY A 107 1.24 -5.07 -14.41
N GLU A 108 0.63 -4.13 -15.15
CA GLU A 108 -0.81 -3.84 -15.08
C GLU A 108 -1.29 -3.64 -13.63
N GLY A 109 -0.48 -2.90 -12.88
CA GLY A 109 -0.41 -2.94 -11.44
C GLY A 109 -1.66 -2.43 -10.73
N LEU A 110 -1.86 -2.97 -9.53
CA LEU A 110 -2.87 -2.54 -8.57
C LEU A 110 -2.18 -1.78 -7.42
N VAL A 111 -2.76 -0.65 -7.03
CA VAL A 111 -2.34 0.16 -5.88
C VAL A 111 -3.45 0.11 -4.85
N LEU A 112 -3.11 -0.33 -3.64
CA LEU A 112 -4.04 -0.40 -2.51
C LEU A 112 -3.56 0.51 -1.38
N VAL A 113 -4.45 1.38 -0.91
CA VAL A 113 -4.20 2.22 0.27
C VAL A 113 -5.04 1.70 1.43
N GLY A 114 -4.38 1.10 2.42
CA GLY A 114 -5.03 0.64 3.65
C GLY A 114 -5.14 1.78 4.67
N CYS A 115 -6.36 2.09 5.10
CA CYS A 115 -6.62 3.07 6.16
C CYS A 115 -7.73 2.60 7.11
N ARG A 116 -7.92 3.35 8.20
CA ARG A 116 -9.01 3.14 9.16
C ARG A 116 -9.93 4.36 9.13
N ALA A 117 -11.23 4.09 9.03
CA ALA A 117 -12.26 5.11 9.14
C ALA A 117 -12.19 5.79 10.51
N ALA A 118 -12.45 7.10 10.53
CA ALA A 118 -12.64 7.81 11.78
C ALA A 118 -13.88 7.27 12.52
N SER A 119 -13.76 7.10 13.84
CA SER A 119 -14.90 6.77 14.69
C SER A 119 -15.89 7.93 14.78
N HIS A 120 -17.11 7.66 15.25
CA HIS A 120 -18.15 8.69 15.40
C HIS A 120 -17.80 9.76 16.45
N ASP A 121 -16.88 9.50 17.35
CA ASP A 121 -16.37 10.43 18.38
C ASP A 121 -15.01 11.03 18.01
N ALA A 122 -14.51 10.78 16.79
CA ALA A 122 -13.21 11.26 16.37
C ALA A 122 -13.13 12.79 16.31
N ARG A 123 -11.98 13.32 16.74
CA ARG A 123 -11.64 14.74 16.67
C ARG A 123 -11.67 15.26 15.22
N PRO A 124 -11.87 16.57 15.00
CA PRO A 124 -11.98 17.15 13.65
C PRO A 124 -10.82 16.79 12.72
N GLU A 125 -9.59 16.78 13.22
CA GLU A 125 -8.40 16.49 12.41
C GLU A 125 -8.40 15.05 11.90
N ALA A 126 -8.84 14.09 12.74
CA ALA A 126 -8.94 12.69 12.35
C ALA A 126 -9.98 12.49 11.25
N ARG A 127 -11.11 13.21 11.31
CA ARG A 127 -12.13 13.20 10.24
C ARG A 127 -11.62 13.83 8.95
N ALA A 128 -10.89 14.95 9.04
CA ALA A 128 -10.28 15.60 7.89
C ALA A 128 -9.27 14.67 7.18
N PHE A 129 -8.42 13.97 7.94
CA PHE A 129 -7.48 13.01 7.36
C PHE A 129 -8.16 11.78 6.78
N ASP A 130 -9.22 11.28 7.42
CA ASP A 130 -10.01 10.17 6.89
C ASP A 130 -10.66 10.54 5.55
N ALA A 131 -11.28 11.71 5.46
CA ALA A 131 -11.81 12.25 4.20
C ALA A 131 -10.70 12.42 3.14
N ALA A 132 -9.54 12.95 3.52
CA ALA A 132 -8.40 13.11 2.62
C ALA A 132 -7.88 11.76 2.10
N LEU A 133 -7.78 10.74 2.95
CA LEU A 133 -7.35 9.40 2.55
C LEU A 133 -8.36 8.73 1.64
N ALA A 134 -9.66 8.90 1.88
CA ALA A 134 -10.70 8.41 0.97
C ALA A 134 -10.62 9.10 -0.40
N ALA A 135 -10.38 10.42 -0.43
CA ALA A 135 -10.24 11.19 -1.67
C ALA A 135 -9.01 10.81 -2.50
N LEU A 136 -7.99 10.17 -1.91
CA LEU A 136 -6.82 9.71 -2.66
C LEU A 136 -7.19 8.75 -3.79
N ALA A 137 -8.17 7.85 -3.60
CA ALA A 137 -8.52 6.85 -4.60
C ALA A 137 -8.93 7.50 -5.95
N PRO A 138 -9.97 8.34 -6.04
CA PRO A 138 -10.34 8.94 -7.31
C PRO A 138 -9.26 9.88 -7.88
N HIS A 139 -8.55 10.65 -7.03
CA HIS A 139 -7.52 11.58 -7.51
C HIS A 139 -6.30 10.85 -8.08
N MET A 140 -5.80 9.83 -7.39
CA MET A 140 -4.67 9.04 -7.87
C MET A 140 -5.06 8.15 -9.05
N GLN A 141 -6.31 7.66 -9.12
CA GLN A 141 -6.77 6.94 -10.30
C GLN A 141 -6.81 7.84 -11.54
N ALA A 142 -7.26 9.09 -11.40
CA ALA A 142 -7.25 10.06 -12.49
C ALA A 142 -5.82 10.35 -12.97
N GLU A 143 -4.87 10.47 -12.04
CA GLU A 143 -3.44 10.63 -12.37
C GLU A 143 -2.85 9.38 -13.04
N ALA A 144 -3.18 8.19 -12.54
CA ALA A 144 -2.67 6.92 -13.07
C ALA A 144 -3.26 6.54 -14.44
N GLY A 145 -4.44 7.06 -14.79
CA GLY A 145 -5.11 6.73 -16.05
C GLY A 145 -5.31 5.22 -16.22
N THR A 146 -4.81 4.68 -17.33
CA THR A 146 -4.85 3.24 -17.62
C THR A 146 -3.63 2.47 -17.09
N HIS A 147 -2.60 3.16 -16.60
CA HIS A 147 -1.33 2.55 -16.19
C HIS A 147 -1.45 1.71 -14.92
N ALA A 148 -2.37 2.05 -14.03
CA ALA A 148 -2.63 1.30 -12.81
C ALA A 148 -4.08 1.43 -12.35
N ARG A 149 -4.50 0.47 -11.53
CA ARG A 149 -5.75 0.58 -10.75
C ARG A 149 -5.41 1.07 -9.36
N VAL A 150 -6.15 2.05 -8.84
CA VAL A 150 -5.91 2.61 -7.51
C VAL A 150 -7.17 2.54 -6.67
N ASN A 151 -7.10 1.90 -5.50
CA ASN A 151 -8.23 1.78 -4.60
C ASN A 151 -7.81 2.01 -3.14
N VAL A 152 -8.75 2.44 -2.32
CA VAL A 152 -8.61 2.58 -0.87
C VAL A 152 -9.40 1.46 -0.18
N LEU A 153 -8.73 0.73 0.71
CA LEU A 153 -9.34 -0.23 1.62
C LEU A 153 -9.51 0.42 2.99
N ARG A 154 -10.75 0.75 3.34
CA ARG A 154 -11.10 1.52 4.53
C ARG A 154 -11.72 0.61 5.58
N LEU A 155 -10.91 0.25 6.58
CA LEU A 155 -11.36 -0.54 7.74
C LEU A 155 -12.33 0.27 8.59
N GLY A 156 -13.44 -0.33 8.99
CA GLY A 156 -14.28 0.21 10.05
C GLY A 156 -13.49 0.42 11.34
N PRO A 157 -13.98 1.29 12.26
CA PRO A 157 -13.25 1.66 13.47
C PRO A 157 -12.91 0.46 14.36
N TYR A 158 -13.73 -0.60 14.31
CA TYR A 158 -13.57 -1.83 15.09
C TYR A 158 -13.19 -3.05 14.24
N THR A 159 -13.12 -2.88 12.91
CA THR A 159 -12.86 -3.99 11.99
C THR A 159 -11.42 -4.48 12.13
N GLY A 160 -11.28 -5.81 12.17
CA GLY A 160 -10.00 -6.49 12.26
C GLY A 160 -9.21 -6.42 10.96
N ARG A 161 -7.89 -6.52 11.07
CA ARG A 161 -6.97 -6.54 9.91
C ARG A 161 -7.23 -7.66 8.90
N THR A 162 -7.84 -8.76 9.34
CA THR A 162 -8.17 -9.91 8.48
C THR A 162 -9.05 -9.51 7.29
N ALA A 163 -9.98 -8.58 7.48
CA ALA A 163 -10.84 -8.09 6.39
C ALA A 163 -10.01 -7.39 5.29
N LEU A 164 -9.06 -6.54 5.68
CA LEU A 164 -8.17 -5.87 4.72
C LEU A 164 -7.30 -6.88 3.98
N ILE A 165 -6.77 -7.88 4.68
CA ILE A 165 -5.94 -8.93 4.09
C ILE A 165 -6.74 -9.75 3.07
N HIS A 166 -7.96 -10.12 3.42
CA HIS A 166 -8.86 -10.87 2.55
C HIS A 166 -9.19 -10.06 1.28
N GLU A 167 -9.62 -8.82 1.45
CA GLU A 167 -9.99 -7.94 0.33
C GLU A 167 -8.80 -7.63 -0.58
N ALA A 168 -7.63 -7.35 0.00
CA ALA A 168 -6.41 -7.11 -0.77
C ALA A 168 -6.04 -8.30 -1.65
N ARG A 169 -6.25 -9.54 -1.17
CA ARG A 169 -6.06 -10.75 -1.98
C ARG A 169 -7.11 -10.88 -3.07
N GLN A 170 -8.39 -10.69 -2.75
CA GLN A 170 -9.47 -10.78 -3.74
C GLN A 170 -9.25 -9.80 -4.89
N LEU A 171 -8.84 -8.56 -4.61
CA LEU A 171 -8.54 -7.57 -5.64
C LEU A 171 -7.28 -7.89 -6.46
N ALA A 172 -6.27 -8.47 -5.82
CA ALA A 172 -5.03 -8.87 -6.48
C ALA A 172 -5.22 -10.10 -7.38
N GLU A 173 -6.08 -11.04 -6.97
CA GLU A 173 -6.43 -12.26 -7.72
C GLU A 173 -7.55 -12.01 -8.75
N GLY A 174 -8.33 -10.93 -8.56
CA GLY A 174 -9.50 -10.61 -9.37
C GLY A 174 -9.20 -10.07 -10.78
N ALA A 175 -10.25 -9.97 -11.59
CA ALA A 175 -10.18 -9.54 -12.98
C ALA A 175 -9.55 -8.15 -13.15
N ARG A 176 -8.86 -7.94 -14.29
CA ARG A 176 -8.21 -6.69 -14.66
C ARG A 176 -9.18 -5.51 -14.82
N ASP A 177 -10.47 -5.79 -15.00
CA ASP A 177 -11.57 -4.81 -15.03
C ASP A 177 -12.18 -4.52 -13.66
N GLY A 178 -11.51 -4.94 -12.57
CA GLY A 178 -11.91 -4.62 -11.21
C GLY A 178 -11.95 -3.10 -10.90
N PRO A 179 -12.31 -2.73 -9.66
CA PRO A 179 -12.58 -1.35 -9.29
C PRO A 179 -11.39 -0.41 -9.57
N ARG A 180 -11.73 0.82 -9.94
CA ARG A 180 -10.80 1.91 -10.27
C ARG A 180 -11.22 3.17 -9.54
N GLY A 181 -10.33 3.72 -8.72
CA GLY A 181 -10.62 4.90 -7.91
C GLY A 181 -11.64 4.67 -6.80
N ALA A 182 -11.87 3.41 -6.39
CA ALA A 182 -12.91 3.09 -5.42
C ALA A 182 -12.42 3.22 -3.97
N VAL A 183 -13.35 3.58 -3.09
CA VAL A 183 -13.19 3.47 -1.62
C VAL A 183 -14.05 2.30 -1.15
N ILE A 184 -13.39 1.21 -0.75
CA ILE A 184 -14.03 -0.03 -0.32
C ILE A 184 -14.07 -0.03 1.20
N ASN A 185 -15.27 0.11 1.77
CA ASN A 185 -15.47 0.09 3.21
C ASN A 185 -15.58 -1.36 3.70
N LEU A 186 -14.75 -1.72 4.67
CA LEU A 186 -14.69 -3.06 5.24
C LEU A 186 -15.40 -3.03 6.61
N ALA A 187 -16.52 -3.73 6.70
CA ALA A 187 -17.31 -3.87 7.93
C ALA A 187 -16.74 -4.97 8.82
#